data_AF-A0A182VDU2-F1
#
_entry.id   AF-A0A182VDU2-F1
#
_cell.length_a   1.000
_cell.length_b   1.000
_cell.length_c   1.000
_cell.angle_alpha   90.00
_cell.angle_beta   90.00
_cell.angle_gamma   90.00
#
_symmetry.space_group_name_H-M   'P 1'
#
loop_
_entity.id
_entity.type
_entity.pdbx_description
1 polymer ?
#
loop_
_entity_poly.entity_id
_entity_poly.type
_entity_poly.pdbx_seq_one_letter_code
_entity_poly.pdbx_strand_id
1 'polypeptide(L)'
;MKLFLLSAFFFLASFQAAQALRCMQGTEIVLPSDDSAEKDKDKVPEFTECSILTTGASAASLLVLKPNTATLPSTDYKCYHLRIEESESKKATIVKGCIYKAQNVCDGKFKVDTVREVFCSQCDQDECNSAHRFASNWKILSLTLFTILCLFMK
;
A
#
# COMPACT_ATOMS: atom_id res chain seq x y z
N MET A 1 12.38 -11.50 37.42
CA MET A 1 12.94 -11.67 36.05
C MET A 1 11.89 -11.65 34.94
N LYS A 2 10.81 -12.46 34.98
CA LYS A 2 9.80 -12.50 33.92
C LYS A 2 9.09 -11.15 33.67
N LEU A 3 8.77 -10.40 34.72
CA LEU A 3 8.09 -9.09 34.63
C LEU A 3 8.96 -8.00 33.97
N PHE A 4 10.27 -8.01 34.24
CA PHE A 4 11.22 -7.06 33.68
C PHE A 4 11.39 -7.26 32.16
N LEU A 5 11.49 -8.52 31.71
CA LEU A 5 11.53 -8.85 30.29
C LEU A 5 10.24 -8.44 29.57
N LEU A 6 9.06 -8.70 30.16
CA LEU A 6 7.76 -8.27 29.61
C LEU A 6 7.66 -6.74 29.49
N SER A 7 8.14 -5.99 30.49
CA SER A 7 8.15 -4.52 30.43
C SER A 7 9.11 -4.01 29.35
N ALA A 8 10.29 -4.61 29.19
CA ALA A 8 11.26 -4.22 28.17
C ALA A 8 10.73 -4.47 26.76
N PHE A 9 10.04 -5.59 26.52
CA PHE A 9 9.36 -5.85 25.24
C PHE A 9 8.21 -4.87 24.96
N PHE A 10 7.44 -4.49 25.97
CA PHE A 10 6.39 -3.46 25.84
C PHE A 10 6.97 -2.07 25.53
N PHE A 11 8.07 -1.70 26.20
CA PHE A 11 8.76 -0.44 25.94
C PHE A 11 9.39 -0.42 24.54
N LEU A 12 10.06 -1.51 24.10
CA LEU A 12 10.58 -1.64 22.73
C LEU A 12 9.48 -1.62 21.66
N ALA A 13 8.29 -2.17 21.95
CA ALA A 13 7.14 -2.09 21.05
C ALA A 13 6.52 -0.68 20.97
N SER A 14 6.69 0.14 22.01
CA SER A 14 6.17 1.51 22.08
C SER A 14 7.08 2.58 21.44
N PHE A 15 8.33 2.23 21.11
CA PHE A 15 9.19 3.06 20.25
C PHE A 15 8.82 2.86 18.77
N GLN A 16 7.58 3.17 18.40
CA GLN A 16 7.31 3.49 17.00
C GLN A 16 7.86 4.90 16.76
N ALA A 17 9.15 4.93 16.43
CA ALA A 17 9.82 6.10 15.91
C ALA A 17 8.93 6.76 14.83
N ALA A 18 8.99 8.08 14.75
CA ALA A 18 8.42 8.85 13.64
C ALA A 18 9.09 8.42 12.32
N GLN A 19 8.70 7.25 11.80
CA GLN A 19 9.14 6.74 10.53
C GLN A 19 8.35 7.50 9.46
N ALA A 20 9.07 8.08 8.51
CA ALA A 20 8.45 8.68 7.34
C ALA A 20 7.69 7.56 6.61
N LEU A 21 6.38 7.78 6.37
CA LEU A 21 5.53 6.78 5.73
C LEU A 21 6.17 6.29 4.43
N ARG A 22 6.32 4.98 4.26
CA ARG A 22 6.83 4.37 3.02
C ARG A 22 5.69 3.74 2.24
N CYS A 23 5.60 4.01 0.94
CA CYS A 23 4.60 3.41 0.07
C CYS A 23 5.28 2.72 -1.11
N MET A 24 4.63 1.68 -1.66
CA MET A 24 4.99 1.17 -2.97
C MET A 24 4.65 2.25 -4.00
N GLN A 25 5.61 2.60 -4.85
CA GLN A 25 5.47 3.64 -5.85
C GLN A 25 5.64 3.01 -7.24
N GLY A 26 4.70 3.27 -8.16
CA GLY A 26 4.86 2.82 -9.54
C GLY A 26 3.56 2.65 -10.31
N THR A 27 3.73 2.41 -11.62
CA THR A 27 2.67 2.09 -12.56
C THR A 27 2.98 0.73 -13.21
N GLU A 28 2.05 -0.19 -13.10
CA GLU A 28 2.15 -1.55 -13.66
C GLU A 28 1.04 -1.76 -14.67
N ILE A 29 1.36 -2.37 -15.81
CA ILE A 29 0.41 -2.69 -16.87
C ILE A 29 0.26 -4.20 -16.91
N VAL A 30 -0.97 -4.68 -16.73
CA VAL A 30 -1.33 -6.10 -16.74
C VAL A 30 -2.14 -6.40 -18.02
N LEU A 31 -1.64 -7.32 -18.83
CA LEU A 31 -2.29 -7.76 -20.07
C LEU A 31 -3.17 -9.02 -19.82
N PRO A 32 -4.24 -9.25 -20.59
CA PRO A 32 -5.14 -10.38 -20.39
C PRO A 32 -4.50 -11.76 -20.59
N SER A 33 -3.43 -11.83 -21.37
CA SER A 33 -2.66 -13.04 -21.70
C SER A 33 -1.40 -13.21 -20.86
N ASP A 34 -1.16 -12.31 -19.90
CA ASP A 34 -0.11 -12.49 -18.90
C ASP A 34 -0.62 -13.43 -17.79
N ASP A 35 -0.50 -14.74 -18.02
CA ASP A 35 -0.43 -15.75 -16.95
C ASP A 35 0.87 -15.63 -16.12
N SER A 36 1.60 -14.53 -16.29
CA SER A 36 2.90 -14.24 -15.69
C SER A 36 2.82 -13.74 -14.25
N ALA A 37 1.87 -14.27 -13.48
CA ALA A 37 1.98 -14.32 -12.02
C ALA A 37 3.29 -15.03 -11.55
N GLU A 38 4.02 -15.68 -12.48
CA GLU A 38 5.36 -16.23 -12.24
C GLU A 38 6.54 -15.33 -12.65
N LYS A 39 6.44 -14.40 -13.61
CA LYS A 39 7.64 -13.62 -14.04
C LYS A 39 7.91 -12.36 -13.23
N ASP A 40 6.94 -11.85 -12.48
CA ASP A 40 7.11 -10.64 -11.66
C ASP A 40 7.37 -10.94 -10.17
N LYS A 41 7.82 -12.16 -9.86
CA LYS A 41 8.23 -12.54 -8.49
C LYS A 41 9.64 -12.04 -8.11
N ASP A 42 10.44 -11.61 -9.09
CA ASP A 42 11.84 -11.20 -8.89
C ASP A 42 12.06 -9.69 -8.87
N LYS A 43 11.06 -8.86 -9.20
CA LYS A 43 11.16 -7.43 -8.97
C LYS A 43 10.80 -7.12 -7.53
N VAL A 44 11.84 -6.86 -6.73
CA VAL A 44 11.66 -6.31 -5.40
C VAL A 44 10.78 -5.06 -5.51
N PRO A 45 9.62 -5.01 -4.83
CA PRO A 45 8.73 -3.87 -4.91
C PRO A 45 9.49 -2.60 -4.49
N GLU A 46 9.52 -1.60 -5.37
CA GLU A 46 10.18 -0.33 -5.07
C GLU A 46 9.32 0.46 -4.07
N PHE A 47 9.82 0.51 -2.84
CA PHE A 47 9.25 1.31 -1.77
C PHE A 47 9.95 2.66 -1.70
N THR A 48 9.18 3.73 -1.70
CA THR A 48 9.67 5.10 -1.62
C THR A 48 9.09 5.78 -0.38
N GLU A 49 9.90 6.61 0.28
CA GLU A 49 9.44 7.48 1.36
C GLU A 49 8.52 8.57 0.83
N CYS A 50 7.42 8.81 1.55
CA CYS A 50 6.52 9.90 1.25
C CYS A 50 7.16 11.23 1.71
N SER A 51 7.42 12.09 0.74
CA SER A 51 7.91 13.44 0.90
C SER A 51 7.03 14.39 0.10
N ILE A 52 7.21 15.71 0.28
CA ILE A 52 6.47 16.71 -0.50
C ILE A 52 6.67 16.50 -2.00
N LEU A 53 7.89 16.13 -2.42
CA LEU A 53 8.23 15.91 -3.82
C LEU A 53 7.56 14.64 -4.39
N THR A 54 7.75 13.50 -3.73
CA THR A 54 7.22 12.21 -4.20
C THR A 54 5.69 12.18 -4.14
N THR A 55 5.12 12.74 -3.07
CA THR A 55 3.68 12.92 -2.93
C THR A 55 3.13 13.90 -3.95
N GLY A 56 3.78 15.05 -4.15
CA GLY A 56 3.32 16.05 -5.11
C GLY A 56 3.29 15.52 -6.54
N ALA A 57 4.34 14.80 -6.96
CA ALA A 57 4.40 14.18 -8.28
C ALA A 57 3.29 13.13 -8.48
N SER A 58 3.08 12.26 -7.49
CA SER A 58 2.06 11.21 -7.51
C SER A 58 0.62 11.77 -7.41
N ALA A 59 0.40 12.78 -6.57
CA ALA A 59 -0.87 13.48 -6.46
C ALA A 59 -1.22 14.22 -7.75
N ALA A 60 -0.24 14.84 -8.41
CA ALA A 60 -0.42 15.52 -9.68
C ALA A 60 -0.73 14.55 -10.84
N SER A 61 -0.04 13.41 -10.92
CA SER A 61 -0.32 12.41 -11.96
C SER A 61 -1.72 11.81 -11.81
N LEU A 62 -2.23 11.70 -10.57
CA LEU A 62 -3.59 11.29 -10.29
C LEU A 62 -4.65 12.28 -10.78
N LEU A 63 -4.35 13.58 -10.90
CA LEU A 63 -5.33 14.57 -11.37
C LEU A 63 -5.74 14.35 -12.83
N VAL A 64 -4.90 13.66 -13.62
CA VAL A 64 -5.25 13.27 -14.99
C VAL A 64 -6.41 12.28 -15.00
N LEU A 65 -6.44 11.37 -14.02
CA LEU A 65 -7.48 10.34 -13.89
C LEU A 65 -8.64 10.80 -13.00
N LYS A 66 -8.35 11.57 -11.95
CA LYS A 66 -9.30 11.99 -10.92
C LYS A 66 -9.10 13.46 -10.57
N PRO A 67 -9.48 14.39 -11.46
CA PRO A 67 -9.27 15.82 -11.26
C PRO A 67 -9.99 16.36 -10.01
N ASN A 68 -11.14 15.78 -9.67
CA ASN A 68 -11.93 16.17 -8.48
C ASN A 68 -11.27 15.81 -7.14
N THR A 69 -10.10 15.16 -7.16
CA THR A 69 -9.36 14.80 -5.95
C THR A 69 -8.27 15.80 -5.60
N ALA A 70 -8.19 16.93 -6.31
CA ALA A 70 -7.25 17.99 -5.99
C ALA A 70 -7.39 18.46 -4.54
N THR A 71 -6.25 18.58 -3.85
CA THR A 71 -6.17 19.10 -2.49
C THR A 71 -4.97 20.01 -2.36
N LEU A 72 -4.97 20.84 -1.32
CA LEU A 72 -3.80 21.61 -0.94
C LEU A 72 -2.68 20.66 -0.46
N PRO A 73 -1.41 20.92 -0.84
CA PRO A 73 -0.27 20.17 -0.35
C PRO A 73 -0.16 20.19 1.19
N SER A 74 0.22 19.07 1.77
CA SER A 74 0.45 18.90 3.22
C SER A 74 1.69 18.07 3.51
N THR A 75 2.12 18.06 4.77
CA THR A 75 3.19 17.18 5.26
C THR A 75 2.66 15.83 5.77
N ASP A 76 1.34 15.67 5.86
CA ASP A 76 0.70 14.40 6.18
C ASP A 76 0.42 13.61 4.90
N TYR A 77 0.80 12.33 4.92
CA TYR A 77 0.73 11.45 3.75
C TYR A 77 -0.05 10.18 4.05
N LYS A 78 -0.51 9.51 2.98
CA LYS A 78 -1.05 8.16 2.99
C LYS A 78 -0.72 7.44 1.67
N CYS A 79 -0.79 6.12 1.67
CA CYS A 79 -0.60 5.33 0.46
C CYS A 79 -1.92 5.11 -0.28
N TYR A 80 -1.87 4.93 -1.60
CA TYR A 80 -3.00 4.43 -2.39
C TYR A 80 -2.60 3.29 -3.32
N HIS A 81 -3.61 2.53 -3.74
CA HIS A 81 -3.54 1.52 -4.79
C HIS A 81 -4.81 1.63 -5.62
N LEU A 82 -4.66 2.06 -6.86
CA LEU A 82 -5.72 2.24 -7.85
C LEU A 82 -5.50 1.24 -8.99
N ARG A 83 -6.53 0.49 -9.36
CA ARG A 83 -6.54 -0.36 -10.56
C ARG A 83 -7.65 0.12 -11.48
N ILE A 84 -7.26 0.45 -12.69
CA ILE A 84 -8.16 0.80 -13.79
C ILE A 84 -8.09 -0.29 -14.86
N GLU A 85 -9.20 -0.55 -15.51
CA GLU A 85 -9.33 -1.53 -16.59
C GLU A 85 -9.92 -0.85 -17.82
N GLU A 86 -9.36 -1.16 -18.98
CA GLU A 86 -9.92 -0.78 -20.27
C GLU A 86 -10.96 -1.82 -20.72
N SER A 87 -12.17 -1.34 -21.00
CA SER A 87 -13.37 -2.17 -21.19
C SER A 87 -13.31 -3.03 -22.46
N GLU A 88 -12.60 -2.57 -23.50
CA GLU A 88 -12.48 -3.27 -24.78
C GLU A 88 -11.35 -4.30 -24.77
N SER A 89 -10.19 -3.93 -24.24
CA SER A 89 -8.98 -4.76 -24.26
C SER A 89 -8.79 -5.62 -23.02
N LYS A 90 -9.55 -5.38 -21.94
CA LYS A 90 -9.35 -5.93 -20.58
C LYS A 90 -7.95 -5.69 -20.01
N LYS A 91 -7.20 -4.75 -20.60
CA LYS A 91 -5.91 -4.32 -20.09
C LYS A 91 -6.12 -3.59 -18.77
N ALA A 92 -5.44 -4.02 -17.72
CA ALA A 92 -5.47 -3.34 -16.44
C ALA A 92 -4.21 -2.49 -16.26
N THR A 93 -4.36 -1.30 -15.70
CA THR A 93 -3.24 -0.48 -15.22
C THR A 93 -3.40 -0.31 -13.72
N ILE A 94 -2.35 -0.64 -12.98
CA ILE A 94 -2.26 -0.51 -11.53
C ILE A 94 -1.35 0.67 -11.23
N VAL A 95 -1.82 1.60 -10.44
CA VAL A 95 -1.09 2.80 -10.02
C VAL A 95 -1.03 2.79 -8.50
N LYS A 96 0.17 2.94 -7.95
CA LYS A 96 0.43 2.97 -6.51
C LYS A 96 1.36 4.12 -6.18
N GLY A 97 1.17 4.73 -5.01
CA GLY A 97 2.09 5.74 -4.52
C GLY A 97 1.65 6.44 -3.24
N CYS A 98 2.34 7.54 -2.95
CA CYS A 98 1.99 8.47 -1.88
C CYS A 98 0.98 9.53 -2.37
N ILE A 99 0.08 9.93 -1.49
CA ILE A 99 -0.83 11.08 -1.65
C ILE A 99 -0.93 11.85 -0.33
N TYR A 100 -1.37 13.11 -0.42
CA TYR A 100 -1.64 13.90 0.78
C TYR A 100 -2.78 13.27 1.58
N LYS A 101 -2.73 13.32 2.90
CA LYS A 101 -3.74 12.68 3.76
C LYS A 101 -5.16 13.20 3.49
N ALA A 102 -5.28 14.48 3.16
CA ALA A 102 -6.54 15.13 2.79
C ALA A 102 -7.06 14.73 1.39
N GLN A 103 -6.21 14.19 0.52
CA GLN A 103 -6.61 13.76 -0.83
C GLN A 103 -7.43 12.47 -0.77
N ASN A 104 -8.62 12.42 -1.37
CA ASN A 104 -9.42 11.19 -1.42
C ASN A 104 -9.48 10.59 -2.83
N VAL A 105 -8.50 9.76 -3.17
CA VAL A 105 -8.40 9.09 -4.49
C VAL A 105 -9.51 8.07 -4.73
N CYS A 106 -10.13 7.53 -3.70
CA CYS A 106 -11.19 6.52 -3.83
C CYS A 106 -12.59 7.15 -3.73
N ASP A 107 -12.67 8.47 -3.64
CA ASP A 107 -13.96 9.15 -3.70
C ASP A 107 -14.51 9.13 -5.12
N GLY A 108 -15.73 8.60 -5.24
CA GLY A 108 -16.38 8.35 -6.53
C GLY A 108 -15.69 7.27 -7.38
N LYS A 109 -16.49 6.45 -8.05
CA LYS A 109 -15.97 5.52 -9.06
C LYS A 109 -15.70 6.30 -10.35
N PHE A 110 -14.48 6.19 -10.87
CA PHE A 110 -14.14 6.75 -12.16
C PHE A 110 -14.60 5.83 -13.29
N LYS A 111 -15.31 6.40 -14.27
CA LYS A 111 -15.60 5.76 -15.56
C LYS A 111 -15.63 6.85 -16.63
N VAL A 112 -14.63 6.86 -17.51
CA VAL A 112 -14.56 7.76 -18.66
C VAL A 112 -14.30 6.92 -19.89
N ASP A 113 -15.15 7.07 -20.90
CA ASP A 113 -15.11 6.35 -22.16
C ASP A 113 -14.98 4.83 -21.97
N THR A 114 -13.83 4.27 -22.32
CA THR A 114 -13.51 2.85 -22.23
C THR A 114 -12.80 2.47 -20.92
N VAL A 115 -12.35 3.42 -20.10
CA VAL A 115 -11.57 3.15 -18.88
C VAL A 115 -12.47 3.22 -17.64
N ARG A 116 -12.41 2.19 -16.79
CA ARG A 116 -13.15 2.12 -15.53
C ARG A 116 -12.23 1.79 -14.37
N GLU A 117 -12.53 2.35 -13.21
CA GLU A 117 -11.96 1.90 -11.95
C GLU A 117 -12.56 0.55 -11.53
N VAL A 118 -11.69 -0.41 -11.22
CA VAL A 118 -12.09 -1.75 -10.74
C VAL A 118 -11.66 -2.01 -9.31
N PHE A 119 -10.64 -1.30 -8.81
CA PHE A 119 -10.21 -1.38 -7.42
C PHE A 119 -9.58 -0.06 -6.98
N CYS A 120 -9.87 0.37 -5.76
CA CYS A 120 -9.20 1.48 -5.11
C CYS A 120 -9.08 1.19 -3.61
N SER A 121 -7.91 1.46 -3.04
CA SER A 121 -7.70 1.43 -1.60
C SER A 121 -6.72 2.51 -1.17
N GLN A 122 -6.85 2.95 0.09
CA GLN A 122 -5.97 3.90 0.75
C GLN A 122 -5.65 3.41 2.15
N CYS A 123 -4.47 3.74 2.65
CA CYS A 123 -4.03 3.31 3.98
C CYS A 123 -2.88 4.18 4.51
N ASP A 124 -2.79 4.28 5.84
CA ASP A 124 -1.90 5.22 6.55
C ASP A 124 -0.75 4.48 7.26
N GLN A 125 -0.33 3.31 6.76
CA GLN A 125 0.65 2.46 7.41
C GLN A 125 1.77 2.10 6.44
N ASP A 126 2.99 1.86 6.94
CA ASP A 126 4.12 1.57 6.07
C ASP A 126 3.88 0.37 5.16
N GLU A 127 4.17 0.58 3.88
CA GLU A 127 4.16 -0.42 2.81
C GLU A 127 2.77 -1.06 2.59
N CYS A 128 1.71 -0.40 3.10
CA CYS A 128 0.36 -0.96 3.18
C CYS A 128 -0.33 -1.14 1.82
N ASN A 129 0.10 -0.41 0.80
CA ASN A 129 -0.40 -0.52 -0.57
C ASN A 129 0.33 -1.60 -1.40
N SER A 130 1.25 -2.35 -0.79
CA SER A 130 1.85 -3.53 -1.40
C SER A 130 1.00 -4.79 -1.19
N ALA A 131 1.03 -5.71 -2.16
CA ALA A 131 0.46 -7.05 -1.97
C ALA A 131 1.26 -7.88 -0.95
N HIS A 132 2.49 -7.48 -0.65
CA HIS A 132 3.42 -8.20 0.22
C HIS A 132 2.98 -8.25 1.69
N ARG A 133 2.20 -7.25 2.16
CA ARG A 133 1.68 -7.23 3.53
C ARG A 133 0.82 -8.44 3.89
N PHE A 134 0.03 -8.93 2.94
CA PHE A 134 -0.83 -10.10 3.18
C PHE A 134 0.01 -11.36 3.44
N ALA A 135 1.13 -11.53 2.73
CA ALA A 135 2.03 -12.66 2.91
C ALA A 135 2.84 -12.59 4.22
N SER A 136 3.30 -11.39 4.61
CA SER A 136 4.10 -11.20 5.83
C SER A 136 3.26 -11.39 7.11
N ASN A 137 2.06 -10.79 7.16
CA ASN A 137 1.18 -10.87 8.33
C ASN A 137 0.75 -12.31 8.63
N TRP A 138 0.56 -13.15 7.61
CA TRP A 138 0.24 -14.56 7.78
C TRP A 138 1.38 -15.35 8.46
N LYS A 139 2.64 -15.06 8.09
CA LYS A 139 3.82 -15.70 8.70
C LYS A 139 3.95 -15.33 10.17
N ILE A 140 3.80 -14.05 10.50
CA ILE A 140 3.86 -13.56 11.88
C ILE A 140 2.74 -14.17 12.71
N LEU A 141 1.49 -14.17 12.21
CA LEU A 141 0.35 -14.77 12.89
C LEU A 141 0.58 -16.27 13.19
N SER A 142 1.08 -17.03 12.21
CA SER A 142 1.41 -18.45 12.36
C SER A 142 2.49 -18.69 13.43
N LEU A 143 3.58 -17.92 13.40
CA LEU A 143 4.63 -17.98 14.41
C LEU A 143 4.12 -17.66 15.82
N THR A 144 3.22 -16.67 15.93
CA THR A 144 2.62 -16.26 17.21
C THR A 144 1.71 -17.36 17.77
N LEU A 145 0.89 -17.98 16.91
CA LEU A 145 0.04 -19.12 17.29
C LEU A 145 0.87 -20.34 17.71
N PHE A 146 1.94 -20.65 16.98
CA PHE A 146 2.84 -21.74 17.31
C PHE A 146 3.53 -21.52 18.67
N THR A 147 4.04 -20.32 18.93
CA THR A 147 4.67 -20.00 20.22
C THR A 147 3.69 -20.06 21.39
N ILE A 148 2.45 -19.60 21.20
CA ILE A 148 1.39 -19.73 22.21
C ILE A 148 1.12 -21.21 22.51
N LEU A 149 0.93 -22.05 21.49
CA LEU A 149 0.70 -23.49 21.66
C LEU A 149 1.86 -24.17 22.41
N CYS A 150 3.11 -23.88 22.05
CA CYS A 150 4.28 -24.43 22.74
C CYS A 150 4.39 -23.98 24.22
N LEU A 151 3.90 -22.79 24.56
CA LEU A 151 3.86 -22.31 25.95
C LEU A 151 2.77 -22.99 26.78
N PHE A 152 1.65 -23.38 26.17
CA PHE A 152 0.54 -24.09 26.85
C PHE A 152 0.71 -25.63 26.86
N MET A 153 1.58 -26.18 26.02
CA MET A 153 1.95 -27.61 26.04
C MET A 153 3.08 -27.94 27.04
N LYS A 154 3.43 -27.00 27.93
CA LYS A 154 4.47 -27.15 28.95
C LYS A 154 3.90 -27.04 30.36
#